data_AF-A0A531KT17-F1
#
_entry.id   AF-A0A531KT17-F1
#
_cell.length_a   1.000
_cell.length_b   1.000
_cell.length_c   1.000
_cell.angle_alpha   90.00
_cell.angle_beta   90.00
_cell.angle_gamma   90.00
#
_symmetry.space_group_name_H-M   'P 1'
#
loop_
_entity.id
_entity.type
_entity.pdbx_description
1 polymer ?
#
loop_
_entity_poly.entity_id
_entity_poly.type
_entity_poly.pdbx_seq_one_letter_code
_entity_poly.pdbx_strand_id
1 'polypeptide(L)'
;VLAVGGPAPTGLTDKERAAFDALSAGAKMGNRSYATMMGTRPQTIGYAINDSPTGLAAWMLGHPGFSRWTYDNSDPEKSPDEVLDDITQYWLSNSATSAGRLYWEYGGRSVVFAAVERTLEIALPVAITVFPNETYLAPETWARRAYPNLIYFHEADKGGHFAAWEQPELFSAELRAAFRPLRQDF
;
A
#
# COMPACT_ATOMS: atom_id res chain seq x y z
N VAL A 1 6.50 1.82 -19.22
CA VAL A 1 7.56 0.81 -19.00
C VAL A 1 7.06 -0.34 -18.12
N LEU A 2 6.84 -0.15 -16.82
CA LEU A 2 6.39 -1.23 -15.91
C LEU A 2 5.06 -1.87 -16.34
N ALA A 3 4.06 -1.07 -16.74
CA ALA A 3 2.75 -1.56 -17.15
C ALA A 3 2.77 -2.46 -18.42
N VAL A 4 3.83 -2.39 -19.22
CA VAL A 4 3.97 -3.12 -20.50
C VAL A 4 5.20 -4.05 -20.50
N GLY A 5 5.84 -4.25 -19.34
CA GLY A 5 7.01 -5.13 -19.21
C GLY A 5 8.27 -4.65 -19.93
N GLY A 6 8.39 -3.35 -20.20
CA GLY A 6 9.56 -2.77 -20.88
C GLY A 6 10.83 -2.72 -20.00
N PRO A 7 12.01 -2.52 -20.61
CA PRO A 7 13.28 -2.42 -19.88
C PRO A 7 13.32 -1.17 -18.99
N ALA A 8 14.06 -1.24 -17.88
CA ALA A 8 14.27 -0.11 -16.99
C ALA A 8 14.75 1.14 -17.76
N PRO A 9 14.22 2.34 -17.46
CA PRO A 9 14.74 3.59 -18.02
C PRO A 9 16.25 3.72 -17.81
N THR A 10 16.92 4.37 -18.76
CA THR A 10 18.34 4.75 -18.63
C THR A 10 18.49 5.90 -17.64
N GLY A 11 19.61 5.94 -16.92
CA GLY A 11 19.93 7.06 -16.02
C GLY A 11 19.25 7.03 -14.65
N LEU A 12 18.63 5.90 -14.26
CA LEU A 12 18.18 5.69 -12.88
C LEU A 12 19.38 5.60 -11.93
N THR A 13 19.28 6.25 -10.77
CA THR A 13 20.21 6.00 -9.66
C THR A 13 20.04 4.57 -9.13
N ASP A 14 20.98 4.08 -8.32
CA ASP A 14 20.91 2.72 -7.75
C ASP A 14 19.61 2.50 -6.96
N LYS A 15 19.17 3.49 -6.20
CA LYS A 15 17.93 3.44 -5.41
C LYS A 15 16.69 3.40 -6.30
N GLU A 16 16.68 4.22 -7.36
CA GLU A 16 15.59 4.23 -8.33
C GLU A 16 15.53 2.93 -9.13
N ARG A 17 16.68 2.34 -9.46
CA ARG A 17 16.79 1.04 -10.10
C ARG A 17 16.26 -0.07 -9.20
N ALA A 18 16.66 -0.09 -7.93
CA ALA A 18 16.16 -1.06 -6.95
C ALA A 18 14.64 -0.99 -6.81
N ALA A 19 14.05 0.22 -6.71
CA ALA A 19 12.61 0.40 -6.65
C ALA A 19 11.91 -0.08 -7.94
N PHE A 20 12.47 0.23 -9.12
CA PHE A 20 11.94 -0.25 -10.40
C PHE A 20 11.96 -1.78 -10.48
N ASP A 21 13.08 -2.40 -10.14
CA ASP A 21 13.27 -3.85 -10.23
C ASP A 21 12.35 -4.58 -9.25
N ALA A 22 12.17 -4.07 -8.03
CA ALA A 22 11.24 -4.60 -7.05
C ALA A 22 9.78 -4.52 -7.54
N LEU A 23 9.35 -3.39 -8.10
CA LEU A 23 8.01 -3.25 -8.69
C LEU A 23 7.79 -4.21 -9.87
N SER A 24 8.81 -4.36 -10.73
CA SER A 24 8.78 -5.27 -11.87
C SER A 24 8.68 -6.74 -11.42
N ALA A 25 9.47 -7.13 -10.41
CA ALA A 25 9.42 -8.46 -9.82
C ALA A 25 8.07 -8.74 -9.17
N GLY A 26 7.57 -7.83 -8.33
CA GLY A 26 6.26 -7.96 -7.68
C GLY A 26 5.10 -8.09 -8.68
N ALA A 27 5.15 -7.34 -9.79
CA ALA A 27 4.17 -7.48 -10.87
C ALA A 27 4.21 -8.89 -11.51
N LYS A 28 5.41 -9.44 -11.75
CA LYS A 28 5.59 -10.80 -12.31
C LYS A 28 5.17 -11.90 -11.34
N MET A 29 5.31 -11.68 -10.04
CA MET A 29 4.85 -12.60 -8.98
C MET A 29 3.34 -12.56 -8.76
N GLY A 30 2.63 -11.66 -9.44
CA GLY A 30 1.17 -11.57 -9.31
C GLY A 30 0.71 -10.81 -8.07
N ASN A 31 1.55 -9.98 -7.44
CA ASN A 31 1.20 -9.20 -6.25
C ASN A 31 0.00 -8.26 -6.47
N ARG A 32 -0.40 -8.01 -7.72
CA ARG A 32 -1.54 -7.19 -8.10
C ARG A 32 -2.76 -7.98 -8.59
N SER A 33 -2.72 -9.31 -8.55
CA SER A 33 -3.79 -10.16 -9.10
C SER A 33 -5.13 -9.93 -8.39
N TYR A 34 -5.11 -9.73 -7.07
CA TYR A 34 -6.29 -9.40 -6.28
C TYR A 34 -6.93 -8.07 -6.77
N ALA A 35 -6.10 -7.05 -7.01
CA ALA A 35 -6.52 -5.74 -7.50
C ALA A 35 -7.07 -5.82 -8.93
N THR A 36 -6.49 -6.67 -9.79
CA THR A 36 -7.03 -6.94 -11.13
C THR A 36 -8.42 -7.57 -11.05
N MET A 37 -8.62 -8.54 -10.14
CA MET A 37 -9.92 -9.17 -9.98
C MET A 37 -10.97 -8.20 -9.43
N MET A 38 -10.65 -7.50 -8.33
CA MET A 38 -11.54 -6.50 -7.76
C MET A 38 -11.78 -5.32 -8.71
N GLY A 39 -10.79 -4.96 -9.53
CA GLY A 39 -10.89 -3.89 -10.52
C GLY A 39 -11.72 -4.24 -11.75
N THR A 40 -12.01 -5.52 -11.98
CA THR A 40 -12.74 -5.97 -13.18
C THR A 40 -14.04 -6.71 -12.87
N ARG A 41 -14.14 -7.45 -11.77
CA ARG A 41 -15.34 -8.20 -11.39
C ARG A 41 -15.54 -8.17 -9.86
N PRO A 42 -15.63 -6.99 -9.21
CA PRO A 42 -15.74 -6.89 -7.76
C PRO A 42 -16.98 -7.62 -7.23
N GLN A 43 -18.10 -7.56 -7.95
CA GLN A 43 -19.34 -8.24 -7.55
C GLN A 43 -19.21 -9.77 -7.66
N THR A 44 -18.53 -10.28 -8.69
CA THR A 44 -18.36 -11.72 -8.90
C THR A 44 -17.47 -12.33 -7.82
N ILE A 45 -16.29 -11.76 -7.56
CA ILE A 45 -15.43 -12.25 -6.47
C ILE A 45 -16.09 -12.06 -5.11
N GLY A 46 -16.84 -10.97 -4.95
CA GLY A 46 -17.62 -10.66 -3.76
C GLY A 46 -18.58 -11.77 -3.34
N TYR A 47 -19.31 -12.38 -4.29
CA TYR A 47 -20.18 -13.51 -3.98
C TYR A 47 -19.40 -14.71 -3.43
N ALA A 48 -18.21 -14.99 -3.95
CA ALA A 48 -17.41 -16.13 -3.50
C ALA A 48 -16.82 -15.91 -2.10
N ILE A 49 -16.30 -14.70 -1.82
CA ILE A 49 -15.64 -14.42 -0.53
C ILE A 49 -16.64 -14.09 0.59
N ASN A 50 -17.85 -13.62 0.27
CA ASN A 50 -18.89 -13.40 1.28
C ASN A 50 -19.68 -14.67 1.66
N ASP A 51 -19.53 -15.77 0.92
CA ASP A 51 -20.23 -17.04 1.21
C ASP A 51 -19.41 -17.98 2.11
N SER A 52 -18.14 -17.63 2.40
CA SER A 52 -17.25 -18.45 3.21
C SER A 52 -16.29 -17.60 4.04
N PRO A 53 -16.32 -17.67 5.39
CA PRO A 53 -15.38 -16.92 6.22
C PRO A 53 -13.92 -17.37 6.02
N THR A 54 -13.69 -18.66 5.72
CA THR A 54 -12.35 -19.16 5.36
C THR A 54 -11.93 -18.70 3.97
N GLY A 55 -12.87 -18.57 3.03
CA GLY A 55 -12.64 -17.98 1.71
C GLY A 55 -12.28 -16.49 1.79
N LEU A 56 -12.97 -15.72 2.64
CA LEU A 56 -12.63 -14.34 2.95
C LEU A 56 -11.24 -14.21 3.57
N ALA A 57 -10.95 -15.01 4.59
CA ALA A 57 -9.64 -15.03 5.24
C ALA A 57 -8.53 -15.32 4.23
N ALA A 58 -8.67 -16.37 3.42
CA ALA A 58 -7.68 -16.72 2.40
C ALA A 58 -7.49 -15.59 1.37
N TRP A 59 -8.57 -14.89 1.00
CA TRP A 59 -8.50 -13.76 0.08
C TRP A 59 -7.75 -12.57 0.69
N MET A 60 -8.04 -12.21 1.94
CA MET A 60 -7.38 -11.10 2.65
C MET A 60 -5.89 -11.40 2.88
N LEU A 61 -5.57 -12.59 3.38
CA LEU A 61 -4.19 -13.04 3.63
C LEU A 61 -3.37 -13.21 2.34
N GLY A 62 -4.03 -13.34 1.19
CA GLY A 62 -3.38 -13.33 -0.12
C GLY A 62 -2.85 -11.94 -0.54
N HIS A 63 -3.19 -10.87 0.18
CA HIS A 63 -2.68 -9.53 -0.09
C HIS A 63 -1.19 -9.42 0.28
N PRO A 64 -0.31 -8.86 -0.58
CA PRO A 64 1.13 -8.79 -0.34
C PRO A 64 1.55 -8.11 0.96
N GLY A 65 0.73 -7.18 1.46
CA GLY A 65 0.94 -6.53 2.76
C GLY A 65 1.01 -7.50 3.95
N PHE A 66 0.34 -8.66 3.87
CA PHE A 66 0.40 -9.68 4.93
C PHE A 66 1.58 -10.67 4.75
N SER A 67 2.30 -10.64 3.63
CA SER A 67 3.32 -11.64 3.26
C SER A 67 4.53 -11.75 4.21
N ARG A 68 4.65 -10.83 5.18
CA ARG A 68 5.74 -10.79 6.15
C ARG A 68 5.40 -11.43 7.48
N TRP A 69 4.14 -11.77 7.72
CA TRP A 69 3.69 -12.33 8.98
C TRP A 69 3.71 -13.86 8.95
N THR A 70 4.01 -14.48 10.10
CA THR A 70 4.00 -15.95 10.27
C THR A 70 2.62 -16.49 10.62
N TYR A 71 1.67 -15.61 10.96
CA TYR A 71 0.28 -15.93 11.34
C TYR A 71 0.17 -16.96 12.47
N ASP A 72 1.13 -16.92 13.39
CA ASP A 72 1.14 -17.69 14.61
C ASP A 72 1.53 -16.82 15.80
N ASN A 73 1.51 -17.39 17.00
CA ASN A 73 1.84 -16.66 18.22
C ASN A 73 3.33 -16.29 18.33
N SER A 74 4.17 -16.63 17.35
CA SER A 74 5.58 -16.24 17.32
C SER A 74 5.85 -14.99 16.50
N ASP A 75 4.83 -14.47 15.80
CA ASP A 75 4.93 -13.24 15.04
C ASP A 75 5.19 -12.03 15.96
N PRO A 76 6.26 -11.27 15.75
CA PRO A 76 6.61 -10.15 16.62
C PRO A 76 5.77 -8.88 16.36
N GLU A 77 5.07 -8.81 15.22
CA GLU A 77 4.28 -7.66 14.81
C GLU A 77 2.80 -7.85 15.14
N LYS A 78 2.22 -9.03 14.84
CA LYS A 78 0.76 -9.24 14.97
C LYS A 78 0.37 -10.62 15.47
N SER A 79 -0.46 -10.65 16.50
CA SER A 79 -1.06 -11.89 16.98
C SER A 79 -2.11 -12.43 15.98
N PRO A 80 -2.36 -13.76 15.96
CA PRO A 80 -3.45 -14.33 15.17
C PRO A 80 -4.82 -13.72 15.46
N ASP A 81 -5.10 -13.37 16.73
CA ASP A 81 -6.37 -12.78 17.14
C ASP A 81 -6.58 -11.39 16.53
N GLU A 82 -5.55 -10.53 16.50
CA GLU A 82 -5.63 -9.22 15.85
C GLU A 82 -5.94 -9.33 14.35
N VAL A 83 -5.34 -10.31 13.66
CA VAL A 83 -5.61 -10.56 12.24
C VAL A 83 -7.02 -11.11 12.03
N LEU A 84 -7.48 -12.00 12.91
CA LEU A 84 -8.83 -12.54 12.89
C LEU A 84 -9.88 -11.47 13.17
N ASP A 85 -9.60 -10.49 14.03
CA ASP A 85 -10.49 -9.36 14.30
C ASP A 85 -10.73 -8.52 13.04
N ASP A 86 -9.68 -8.21 12.27
CA ASP A 86 -9.80 -7.49 11.00
C ASP A 86 -10.64 -8.29 9.99
N ILE A 87 -10.36 -9.59 9.82
CA ILE A 87 -11.15 -10.47 8.92
C ILE A 87 -12.61 -10.54 9.38
N THR A 88 -12.84 -10.66 10.69
CA THR A 88 -14.18 -10.76 11.28
C THR A 88 -14.97 -9.47 11.07
N GLN A 89 -14.31 -8.31 11.13
CA GLN A 89 -14.95 -7.03 10.82
C GLN A 89 -15.49 -7.01 9.39
N TYR A 90 -14.74 -7.52 8.40
CA TYR A 90 -15.23 -7.63 7.01
C TYR A 90 -16.38 -8.63 6.87
N TRP A 91 -16.29 -9.77 7.57
CA TRP A 91 -17.31 -10.82 7.55
C TRP A 91 -18.65 -10.33 8.12
N LEU A 92 -18.65 -9.83 9.36
CA LEU A 92 -19.87 -9.45 10.08
C LEU A 92 -20.56 -8.24 9.46
N SER A 93 -19.78 -7.34 8.83
CA SER A 93 -20.34 -6.20 8.10
C SER A 93 -20.72 -6.52 6.65
N ASN A 94 -20.44 -7.73 6.16
CA ASN A 94 -20.62 -8.15 4.76
C ASN A 94 -19.97 -7.18 3.76
N SER A 95 -18.82 -6.62 4.13
CA SER A 95 -18.23 -5.46 3.44
C SER A 95 -17.15 -5.79 2.42
N ALA A 96 -16.75 -7.06 2.27
CA ALA A 96 -15.70 -7.45 1.32
C ALA A 96 -16.04 -7.09 -0.13
N THR A 97 -17.30 -7.31 -0.55
CA THR A 97 -17.78 -6.89 -1.88
C THR A 97 -17.73 -5.37 -2.05
N SER A 98 -18.22 -4.61 -1.08
CA SER A 98 -18.24 -3.14 -1.17
C SER A 98 -16.83 -2.54 -1.14
N ALA A 99 -15.93 -3.08 -0.33
CA ALA A 99 -14.53 -2.66 -0.28
C ALA A 99 -13.81 -2.91 -1.61
N GLY A 100 -14.09 -4.04 -2.27
CA GLY A 100 -13.54 -4.37 -3.59
C GLY A 100 -13.96 -3.39 -4.70
N ARG A 101 -15.11 -2.70 -4.58
CA ARG A 101 -15.59 -1.76 -5.61
C ARG A 101 -14.68 -0.55 -5.79
N LEU A 102 -13.91 -0.17 -4.78
CA LEU A 102 -12.92 0.90 -4.91
C LEU A 102 -11.93 0.62 -6.07
N TYR A 103 -11.51 -0.64 -6.24
CA TYR A 103 -10.61 -1.03 -7.32
C TYR A 103 -11.25 -0.89 -8.70
N TRP A 104 -12.57 -1.13 -8.79
CA TRP A 104 -13.36 -0.97 -10.01
C TRP A 104 -13.52 0.51 -10.37
N GLU A 105 -13.87 1.36 -9.41
CA GLU A 105 -13.98 2.81 -9.62
C GLU A 105 -12.63 3.42 -10.01
N TYR A 106 -11.54 2.91 -9.43
CA TYR A 106 -10.18 3.28 -9.80
C TYR A 106 -9.73 2.67 -11.15
N GLY A 107 -10.55 1.83 -11.77
CA GLY A 107 -10.34 1.26 -13.10
C GLY A 107 -9.12 0.36 -13.22
N GLY A 108 -8.69 -0.27 -12.11
CA GLY A 108 -7.48 -1.10 -12.08
C GLY A 108 -6.19 -0.33 -12.41
N ARG A 109 -6.19 1.00 -12.32
CA ARG A 109 -5.02 1.84 -12.56
C ARG A 109 -3.93 1.57 -11.51
N SER A 110 -2.75 2.14 -11.70
CA SER A 110 -1.65 2.02 -10.75
C SER A 110 -1.47 3.31 -9.99
N VAL A 111 -1.55 3.25 -8.66
CA VAL A 111 -1.37 4.40 -7.75
C VAL A 111 0.06 4.96 -7.74
N VAL A 112 1.02 4.26 -8.36
CA VAL A 112 2.43 4.68 -8.44
C VAL A 112 2.72 5.57 -9.66
N PHE A 113 1.73 5.86 -10.52
CA PHE A 113 1.92 6.71 -11.69
C PHE A 113 1.48 8.15 -11.41
N ALA A 114 2.44 8.98 -11.00
CA ALA A 114 2.25 10.41 -10.68
C ALA A 114 1.39 11.19 -11.69
N ALA A 115 1.58 10.96 -13.00
CA ALA A 115 0.79 11.62 -14.03
C ALA A 115 -0.69 11.19 -14.06
N VAL A 116 -0.98 9.91 -13.78
CA VAL A 116 -2.35 9.39 -13.68
C VAL A 116 -3.03 9.93 -12.43
N GLU A 117 -2.27 10.00 -11.34
CA GLU A 117 -2.71 10.55 -10.05
C GLU A 117 -2.71 12.08 -9.99
N ARG A 118 -2.28 12.75 -11.07
CA ARG A 118 -2.20 14.22 -11.18
C ARG A 118 -1.48 14.86 -9.99
N THR A 119 -0.42 14.22 -9.48
CA THR A 119 0.24 14.64 -8.23
C THR A 119 0.89 16.03 -8.33
N LEU A 120 1.24 16.46 -9.55
CA LEU A 120 1.75 17.82 -9.83
C LEU A 120 0.72 18.92 -9.57
N GLU A 121 -0.57 18.58 -9.52
CA GLU A 121 -1.65 19.55 -9.27
C GLU A 121 -1.97 19.69 -7.78
N ILE A 122 -1.35 18.87 -6.93
CA ILE A 122 -1.54 18.94 -5.48
C ILE A 122 -0.77 20.15 -4.95
N ALA A 123 -1.49 21.24 -4.74
CA ALA A 123 -0.96 22.48 -4.18
C ALA A 123 -0.81 22.47 -2.65
N LEU A 124 -1.38 21.46 -1.97
CA LEU A 124 -1.27 21.33 -0.52
C LEU A 124 0.12 20.82 -0.10
N PRO A 125 0.58 21.12 1.13
CA PRO A 125 1.77 20.48 1.69
C PRO A 125 1.61 18.95 1.74
N VAL A 126 2.62 18.24 1.24
CA VAL A 126 2.66 16.77 1.21
C VAL A 126 3.80 16.27 2.11
N ALA A 127 3.55 15.17 2.80
CA ALA A 127 4.54 14.45 3.59
C ALA A 127 4.56 12.97 3.16
N ILE A 128 5.75 12.38 3.06
CA ILE A 128 5.93 10.96 2.75
C ILE A 128 6.87 10.34 3.77
N THR A 129 6.43 9.23 4.38
CA THR A 129 7.29 8.32 5.12
C THR A 129 7.33 6.99 4.37
N VAL A 130 8.53 6.47 4.12
CA VAL A 130 8.74 5.17 3.49
C VAL A 130 9.10 4.15 4.57
N PHE A 131 8.24 3.16 4.76
CA PHE A 131 8.46 2.05 5.69
C PHE A 131 9.23 0.91 4.98
N PRO A 132 10.23 0.29 5.62
CA PRO A 132 11.19 -0.59 4.94
C PRO A 132 10.58 -1.89 4.38
N ASN A 133 9.44 -2.33 4.92
CA ASN A 133 8.72 -3.51 4.45
C ASN A 133 7.46 -3.17 3.61
N GLU A 134 7.29 -1.92 3.16
CA GLU A 134 6.22 -1.55 2.22
C GLU A 134 6.46 -2.21 0.84
N THR A 135 5.37 -2.56 0.17
CA THR A 135 5.32 -3.13 -1.18
C THR A 135 5.95 -2.23 -2.24
N TYR A 136 5.90 -0.91 -2.04
CA TYR A 136 6.53 0.10 -2.89
C TYR A 136 7.38 1.08 -2.07
N LEU A 137 8.70 0.88 -2.13
CA LEU A 137 9.68 1.77 -1.52
C LEU A 137 9.96 2.96 -2.43
N ALA A 138 9.19 4.04 -2.28
CA ALA A 138 9.30 5.23 -3.12
C ALA A 138 10.66 5.93 -2.93
N PRO A 139 11.52 6.02 -3.96
CA PRO A 139 12.76 6.81 -3.86
C PRO A 139 12.45 8.29 -3.63
N GLU A 140 13.24 8.96 -2.79
CA GLU A 140 13.07 10.40 -2.52
C GLU A 140 13.08 11.24 -3.81
N THR A 141 13.94 10.90 -4.77
CA THR A 141 14.02 11.58 -6.06
C THR A 141 12.72 11.43 -6.88
N TRP A 142 12.00 10.32 -6.73
CA TRP A 142 10.70 10.11 -7.37
C TRP A 142 9.62 10.89 -6.64
N ALA A 143 9.61 10.84 -5.31
CA ALA A 143 8.69 11.59 -4.48
C ALA A 143 8.76 13.10 -4.75
N ARG A 144 9.97 13.67 -4.76
CA ARG A 144 10.19 15.11 -5.04
C ARG A 144 9.80 15.53 -6.45
N ARG A 145 9.92 14.64 -7.45
CA ARG A 145 9.42 14.90 -8.80
C ARG A 145 7.90 14.80 -8.90
N ALA A 146 7.28 13.91 -8.12
CA ALA A 146 5.85 13.71 -8.13
C ALA A 146 5.09 14.83 -7.40
N TYR A 147 5.65 15.36 -6.30
CA TYR A 147 4.99 16.33 -5.43
C TYR A 147 5.81 17.62 -5.31
N PRO A 148 5.39 18.73 -5.97
CA PRO A 148 6.10 20.00 -5.89
C PRO A 148 6.20 20.57 -4.46
N ASN A 149 5.17 20.32 -3.64
CA ASN A 149 5.06 20.81 -2.27
C ASN A 149 5.37 19.73 -1.22
N LEU A 150 6.36 18.88 -1.48
CA LEU A 150 6.83 17.87 -0.53
C LEU A 150 7.64 18.52 0.61
N ILE A 151 7.01 18.69 1.77
CA ILE A 151 7.58 19.36 2.95
C ILE A 151 8.34 18.42 3.88
N TYR A 152 8.08 17.11 3.77
CA TYR A 152 8.68 16.09 4.61
C TYR A 152 8.88 14.80 3.81
N PHE A 153 10.09 14.26 3.89
CA PHE A 153 10.42 12.94 3.37
C PHE A 153 11.29 12.24 4.40
N HIS A 154 10.92 11.03 4.79
CA HIS A 154 11.69 10.23 5.73
C HIS A 154 11.58 8.74 5.42
N GLU A 155 12.62 7.99 5.76
CA GLU A 155 12.66 6.54 5.63
C GLU A 155 12.75 5.96 7.03
N ALA A 156 11.69 5.29 7.44
CA ALA A 156 11.58 4.70 8.76
C ALA A 156 12.51 3.49 8.92
N ASP A 157 12.86 3.18 10.16
CA ASP A 157 13.75 2.08 10.53
C ASP A 157 13.05 0.71 10.59
N LYS A 158 11.73 0.68 10.78
CA LYS A 158 10.90 -0.53 10.85
C LYS A 158 9.45 -0.27 10.41
N GLY A 159 8.70 -1.35 10.22
CA GLY A 159 7.31 -1.36 9.75
C GLY A 159 7.19 -1.60 8.24
N GLY A 160 5.95 -1.80 7.79
CA GLY A 160 5.61 -2.17 6.42
C GLY A 160 4.30 -1.58 5.94
N HIS A 161 3.51 -2.39 5.24
CA HIS A 161 2.34 -1.93 4.50
C HIS A 161 1.23 -1.39 5.41
N PHE A 162 1.04 -2.02 6.57
CA PHE A 162 0.05 -1.60 7.55
C PHE A 162 0.70 -0.74 8.62
N ALA A 163 1.48 0.28 8.23
CA ALA A 163 2.34 1.07 9.12
C ALA A 163 1.69 1.56 10.44
N ALA A 164 0.45 2.03 10.38
CA ALA A 164 -0.29 2.47 11.57
C ALA A 164 -0.68 1.31 12.51
N TRP A 165 -0.86 0.11 11.97
CA TRP A 165 -1.18 -1.09 12.73
C TRP A 165 0.09 -1.77 13.25
N GLU A 166 1.13 -1.85 12.41
CA GLU A 166 2.45 -2.42 12.73
C GLU A 166 3.20 -1.59 13.77
N GLN A 167 3.30 -0.27 13.55
CA GLN A 167 4.15 0.61 14.34
C GLN A 167 3.42 1.90 14.75
N PRO A 168 2.37 1.83 15.59
CA PRO A 168 1.48 2.95 15.88
C PRO A 168 2.19 4.17 16.48
N GLU A 169 3.17 3.97 17.37
CA GLU A 169 3.94 5.08 17.96
C GLU A 169 4.85 5.74 16.93
N LEU A 170 5.52 4.94 16.09
CA LEU A 170 6.41 5.45 15.04
C LEU A 170 5.60 6.20 13.98
N PHE A 171 4.51 5.61 13.48
CA PHE A 171 3.58 6.26 12.56
C PHE A 171 3.07 7.60 13.12
N SER A 172 2.70 7.63 14.41
CA SER A 172 2.27 8.85 15.08
C SER A 172 3.39 9.88 15.21
N ALA A 173 4.63 9.45 15.47
CA ALA A 173 5.79 10.33 15.56
C ALA A 173 6.11 10.96 14.20
N GLU A 174 6.06 10.18 13.12
CA GLU A 174 6.26 10.62 11.74
C GLU A 174 5.22 11.69 11.34
N LEU A 175 3.93 11.43 11.60
CA LEU A 175 2.87 12.42 11.38
C LEU A 175 3.11 13.72 12.16
N ARG A 176 3.49 13.61 13.44
CA ARG A 176 3.78 14.80 14.26
C ARG A 176 4.99 15.55 13.73
N ALA A 177 6.06 14.87 13.35
CA ALA A 177 7.27 15.48 12.80
C ALA A 177 6.98 16.21 11.49
N ALA A 178 6.30 15.53 10.56
CA ALA A 178 5.95 16.05 9.25
C ALA A 178 5.13 17.35 9.32
N PHE A 179 4.11 17.39 10.18
CA PHE A 179 3.18 18.50 10.25
C PHE A 179 3.48 19.51 11.37
N ARG A 180 4.50 19.29 12.22
CA ARG A 180 4.91 20.23 13.27
C ARG A 180 5.17 21.64 12.73
N PRO A 181 5.89 21.86 11.61
CA PRO A 181 6.15 23.20 11.09
C PRO A 181 4.88 23.98 10.66
N LEU A 182 3.77 23.27 10.41
CA LEU A 182 2.50 23.87 9.99
C LEU A 182 1.59 24.25 11.16
N ARG A 183 1.94 23.84 12.39
CA ARG A 183 1.24 24.27 13.61
C ARG A 183 1.79 25.64 14.01
N GLN A 184 1.32 26.69 13.35
CA GLN A 184 1.50 28.05 13.87
C GLN A 184 0.62 28.20 15.12
N ASP A 185 1.12 28.88 16.14
CA ASP A 185 0.31 29.26 17.30
C ASP A 185 -0.86 30.13 16.81
N PHE A 186 -2.09 29.66 17.04
CA PHE A 186 -3.30 30.46 16.90
C PHE A 186 -3.44 31.40 18.10
#